data_AF-A0A963PD37-F1
#
_entry.id   AF-A0A963PD37-F1
#
_cell.length_a   1.000
_cell.length_b   1.000
_cell.length_c   1.000
_cell.angle_alpha   90.00
_cell.angle_beta   90.00
_cell.angle_gamma   90.00
#
_symmetry.space_group_name_H-M   'P 1'
#
loop_
_entity.id
_entity.type
_entity.pdbx_description
1 polymer ?
#
loop_
_entity_poly.entity_id
_entity_poly.type
_entity_poly.pdbx_seq_one_letter_code
_entity_poly.pdbx_strand_id
1 'polypeptide(L)' 'MRHDPAGAALIIMLRSLKMPGMAQAVQDLHEQGSPAFEAAMPILSQLLKAEM' A
#
# COMPACT_ATOMS: atom_id res chain seq x y z
N MET A 1 -10.10 -13.09 -6.64
CA MET A 1 -9.21 -12.09 -6.04
C MET A 1 -10.00 -10.80 -5.87
N ARG A 2 -10.23 -10.40 -4.61
CA ARG A 2 -11.02 -9.21 -4.29
C ARG A 2 -10.19 -8.00 -4.70
N HIS A 3 -10.66 -7.22 -5.66
CA HIS A 3 -9.94 -6.04 -6.13
C HIS A 3 -10.02 -4.99 -5.02
N ASP A 4 -8.94 -4.80 -4.25
CA ASP A 4 -8.85 -3.73 -3.25
C ASP A 4 -8.19 -2.51 -3.90
N PRO A 5 -8.98 -1.49 -4.28
CA PRO A 5 -8.45 -0.32 -4.96
C PRO A 5 -7.51 0.51 -4.08
N ALA A 6 -7.59 0.41 -2.75
CA ALA A 6 -6.76 1.19 -1.83
C ALA A 6 -5.34 0.61 -1.72
N GLY A 7 -5.22 -0.72 -1.63
CA GLY A 7 -3.92 -1.41 -1.64
C GLY A 7 -3.15 -1.15 -2.94
N ALA A 8 -3.84 -1.23 -4.08
CA ALA A 8 -3.27 -0.94 -5.39
C ALA A 8 -2.78 0.52 -5.52
N ALA A 9 -3.54 1.49 -4.99
CA ALA A 9 -3.15 2.89 -5.02
C ALA A 9 -1.85 3.16 -4.22
N LEU A 10 -1.68 2.53 -3.05
CA LEU A 10 -0.45 2.65 -2.26
C LEU A 10 0.79 2.14 -3.02
N ILE A 11 0.68 1.00 -3.70
CA ILE A 11 1.79 0.42 -4.49
C ILE A 11 2.20 1.36 -5.62
N ILE A 12 1.23 1.95 -6.32
CA ILE A 12 1.48 2.89 -7.40
C ILE A 12 2.19 4.14 -6.88
N MET A 13 1.74 4.68 -5.75
CA MET A 13 2.32 5.90 -5.18
C MET A 13 3.73 5.69 -4.62
N LEU A 14 4.00 4.58 -3.96
CA LEU A 14 5.36 4.22 -3.53
C LEU A 14 6.31 4.09 -4.73
N ARG A 15 5.83 3.57 -5.86
CA ARG A 15 6.60 3.52 -7.10
C ARG A 15 6.89 4.92 -7.65
N SER A 16 5.92 5.83 -7.61
CA SER A 16 6.10 7.24 -8.00
C SER A 16 7.14 7.96 -7.13
N LEU A 17 7.21 7.62 -5.84
CA LEU A 17 8.22 8.12 -4.90
C LEU A 17 9.60 7.46 -5.05
N LYS A 18 9.82 6.65 -6.09
CA LYS A 18 11.06 5.90 -6.33
C LYS A 18 11.42 4.95 -5.17
N MET A 19 10.42 4.37 -4.51
CA MET A 19 10.59 3.38 -3.44
C MET A 19 10.20 1.95 -3.90
N PRO A 20 10.87 1.35 -4.89
CA PRO A 20 10.44 0.07 -5.48
C PRO A 20 10.49 -1.10 -4.50
N GLY A 21 11.44 -1.12 -3.55
CA GLY A 21 11.52 -2.16 -2.52
C GLY A 21 10.35 -2.12 -1.54
N MET A 22 9.91 -0.92 -1.15
CA MET A 22 8.74 -0.74 -0.28
C MET A 22 7.44 -1.08 -1.02
N ALA A 23 7.34 -0.68 -2.29
CA ALA A 23 6.21 -1.04 -3.15
C ALA A 23 6.06 -2.57 -3.29
N GLN A 24 7.17 -3.29 -3.46
CA GLN A 24 7.17 -4.76 -3.51
C GLN A 24 6.74 -5.37 -2.17
N ALA A 25 7.33 -4.92 -1.06
CA ALA A 25 6.96 -5.44 0.26
C ALA A 25 5.47 -5.24 0.59
N VAL A 26 4.92 -4.08 0.21
CA VAL A 26 3.48 -3.80 0.36
C VAL A 26 2.63 -4.69 -0.55
N GLN A 27 3.05 -4.92 -1.79
CA GLN A 27 2.37 -5.86 -2.68
C GLN A 27 2.33 -7.28 -2.10
N ASP A 28 3.47 -7.77 -1.59
CA ASP A 28 3.56 -9.12 -1.01
C ASP A 28 2.64 -9.25 0.21
N LEU A 29 2.62 -8.25 1.09
CA LEU A 29 1.73 -8.22 2.26
C LEU A 29 0.26 -8.13 1.88
N HIS A 30 -0.06 -7.39 0.82
CA HIS A 30 -1.41 -7.24 0.31
C HIS A 30 -1.94 -8.54 -0.31
N GLU A 31 -1.13 -9.19 -1.15
CA GLU A 31 -1.49 -10.46 -1.79
C GLU A 31 -1.64 -11.62 -0.77
N GLN A 32 -0.87 -11.58 0.32
CA GLN A 32 -1.00 -12.51 1.44
C GLN A 32 -2.25 -12.28 2.30
N GLY A 33 -2.93 -11.14 2.14
CA GLY A 33 -4.05 -10.76 3.02
C GLY A 33 -3.60 -10.56 4.47
N SER A 34 -2.42 -9.96 4.68
CA SER A 34 -1.85 -9.78 6.03
C SER A 34 -2.79 -8.95 6.92
N PRO A 35 -3.26 -9.47 8.07
CA PRO A 35 -4.13 -8.73 8.98
C PRO A 35 -3.50 -7.43 9.50
N ALA A 36 -2.17 -7.44 9.66
CA ALA A 36 -1.42 -6.25 10.07
C ALA A 36 -1.41 -5.18 8.99
N PHE A 37 -1.30 -5.59 7.72
CA PHE A 37 -1.36 -4.68 6.59
C PHE A 37 -2.74 -4.06 6.44
N GLU A 38 -3.80 -4.89 6.49
CA GLU A 38 -5.19 -4.41 6.46
C GLU A 38 -5.48 -3.42 7.59
N ALA A 39 -4.99 -3.70 8.81
CA ALA A 39 -5.13 -2.79 9.95
C ALA A 39 -4.36 -1.47 9.77
N ALA A 40 -3.25 -1.47 9.03
CA ALA A 40 -2.44 -0.29 8.77
C ALA A 40 -2.97 0.60 7.62
N MET A 41 -3.83 0.06 6.75
CA MET A 41 -4.39 0.76 5.58
C MET A 41 -4.95 2.15 5.87
N PRO A 42 -5.73 2.39 6.96
CA PRO A 42 -6.26 3.70 7.26
C PRO A 42 -5.16 4.75 7.52
N ILE A 43 -4.11 4.37 8.26
CA ILE A 43 -3.00 5.27 8.61
C ILE A 43 -2.13 5.54 7.38
N LEU A 44 -1.78 4.49 6.63
CA LEU A 44 -0.99 4.61 5.40
C LEU A 44 -1.69 5.55 4.41
N SER A 45 -3.00 5.42 4.24
CA SER A 45 -3.78 6.29 3.36
C SER A 45 -3.79 7.75 3.81
N GLN A 46 -3.74 8.04 5.11
CA GLN A 46 -3.68 9.41 5.62
C GLN A 46 -2.29 10.03 5.41
N LEU A 47 -1.23 9.29 5.74
CA LEU A 47 0.14 9.75 5.54
C LEU A 47 0.41 10.05 4.06
N LEU A 48 -0.07 9.17 3.18
CA LEU A 48 0.07 9.33 1.75
C LEU A 48 -0.66 10.56 1.19
N LYS A 49 -1.84 10.89 1.73
CA LYS A 49 -2.55 12.14 1.40
C LYS A 49 -1.81 13.38 1.89
N ALA A 50 -1.05 13.28 2.98
CA ALA A 50 -0.28 14.40 3.52
C ALA A 50 1.01 14.67 2.72
N GLU A 51 1.49 13.70 1.95
CA GLU A 51 2.71 13.80 1.13
C GLU A 51 2.45 14.39 -0.26
N MET A 52 1.21 14.31 -0.78
CA MET A 52 0.79 14.93 -2.05
C MET A 52 0.31 16.36 -1.86
#